data_AF-A0A939Y417-F1
#
_entry.id   AF-A0A939Y417-F1
#
_cell.length_a   1.000
_cell.length_b   1.000
_cell.length_c   1.000
_cell.angle_alpha   90.00
_cell.angle_beta   90.00
_cell.angle_gamma   90.00
#
_symmetry.space_group_name_H-M   'P 1'
#
loop_
_entity.id
_entity.type
_entity.pdbx_description
1 polymer ?
#
loop_
_entity_poly.entity_id
_entity_poly.type
_entity_poly.pdbx_seq_one_letter_code
_entity_poly.pdbx_strand_id
1 'polypeptide(L)'
;MKNKRTIFIELTSLLDVILIMIFVLLMQARTQTAQAMDKAAEEEKAAQEINRELDQARAEYSALEEDARTREEGLQEEIAGLNQEIGQQQEEIDGLKRRMSSRELVLDNSLLLTLSVTEDRRIRLETADREEALIPYDWANETYAVNRLRSLLSEGLCAASGRAVFLVFQYDREQIYKAEYDMILRLVNEMKLEAKQQEIPLSFLELDIQESN
;
A
#
# COMPACT_ATOMS: atom_id res chain seq x y z
N MET A 1 122.52 21.10 -27.86
CA MET A 1 121.21 21.00 -28.56
C MET A 1 120.38 19.75 -28.19
N LYS A 2 120.66 19.04 -27.08
CA LYS A 2 119.91 17.81 -26.71
C LYS A 2 118.64 18.05 -25.87
N ASN A 3 118.55 19.14 -25.10
CA ASN A 3 117.41 19.37 -24.20
C ASN A 3 116.08 19.72 -24.88
N LYS A 4 116.08 20.35 -26.07
CA LYS A 4 114.83 20.77 -26.73
C LYS A 4 113.99 19.59 -27.25
N ARG A 5 114.62 18.47 -27.63
CA ARG A 5 113.91 17.27 -28.12
C ARG A 5 113.26 16.48 -26.99
N THR A 6 113.93 16.35 -25.83
CA THR A 6 113.38 15.65 -24.67
C THR A 6 112.18 16.39 -24.08
N ILE A 7 112.26 17.72 -23.97
CA ILE A 7 111.15 18.57 -23.52
C ILE A 7 109.95 18.47 -24.48
N PHE A 8 110.17 18.42 -25.79
CA PHE A 8 109.08 18.26 -26.77
C PHE A 8 108.37 16.92 -26.64
N ILE A 9 109.12 15.83 -26.43
CA ILE A 9 108.57 14.48 -26.25
C ILE A 9 107.78 14.38 -24.93
N GLU A 10 108.28 14.98 -23.84
CA GLU A 10 107.56 15.08 -22.56
C GLU A 10 106.30 15.93 -22.67
N LEU A 11 106.32 17.03 -23.44
CA LEU A 11 105.16 17.90 -23.64
C LEU A 11 104.05 17.20 -24.45
N THR A 12 104.41 16.46 -25.50
CA THR A 12 103.44 15.66 -26.28
C THR A 12 102.84 14.53 -25.45
N SER A 13 103.62 13.88 -24.60
CA SER A 13 103.12 12.81 -23.72
C SER A 13 102.14 13.36 -22.68
N LEU A 14 102.40 14.56 -22.14
CA LEU A 14 101.51 15.24 -21.21
C LEU A 14 100.21 15.70 -21.91
N LEU A 15 100.31 16.21 -23.14
CA LEU A 15 99.17 16.63 -23.95
C LEU A 15 98.24 15.46 -24.25
N ASP A 16 98.77 14.29 -24.59
CA ASP A 16 98.00 13.08 -24.85
C ASP A 16 97.24 12.63 -23.59
N VAL A 17 97.87 12.67 -22.40
CA VAL A 17 97.20 12.35 -21.13
C VAL A 17 96.06 13.33 -20.83
N ILE A 18 96.27 14.63 -21.06
CA ILE A 18 95.22 15.64 -20.89
C ILE A 18 94.07 15.41 -21.87
N LEU A 19 94.37 15.14 -23.14
CA LEU A 19 93.36 14.84 -24.17
C LEU A 19 92.56 13.57 -23.82
N ILE A 20 93.22 12.51 -23.35
CA ILE A 20 92.55 11.29 -22.90
C ILE A 20 91.66 11.57 -21.68
N MET A 21 92.13 12.34 -20.68
CA MET A 21 91.29 12.72 -19.53
C MET A 21 90.07 13.54 -19.95
N ILE A 22 90.25 14.54 -20.82
CA ILE A 22 89.14 15.35 -21.34
C ILE A 22 88.16 14.46 -22.10
N PHE A 23 88.65 13.54 -22.93
CA PHE A 23 87.80 12.60 -23.66
C PHE A 23 86.99 11.70 -22.73
N VAL A 24 87.61 11.14 -21.68
CA VAL A 24 86.92 10.32 -20.68
C VAL A 24 85.87 11.14 -19.91
N LEU A 25 86.20 12.37 -19.52
CA LEU A 25 85.27 13.27 -18.86
C LEU A 25 84.08 13.63 -19.76
N LEU A 26 84.30 13.88 -21.04
CA LEU A 26 83.24 14.15 -22.01
C LEU A 26 82.35 12.92 -22.25
N MET A 27 82.93 11.72 -22.31
CA MET A 27 82.18 10.45 -22.38
C MET A 27 81.33 10.20 -21.14
N GLN A 28 81.87 10.47 -19.94
CA GLN A 28 81.12 10.36 -18.69
C GLN A 28 79.99 11.40 -18.59
N ALA A 29 80.25 12.66 -18.97
CA ALA A 29 79.22 13.68 -18.99
C ALA A 29 78.07 13.30 -19.94
N ARG A 30 78.39 12.80 -21.14
CA ARG A 30 77.39 12.37 -22.13
C ARG A 30 76.54 11.19 -21.65
N THR A 31 77.16 10.23 -20.97
CA THR A 31 76.44 9.07 -20.40
C THR A 31 75.55 9.47 -19.22
N GLN A 32 76.02 10.39 -18.36
CA GLN A 32 75.19 10.93 -17.27
C GLN A 32 74.00 11.74 -17.82
N THR A 33 74.20 12.56 -18.85
CA THR A 33 73.09 13.30 -19.48
C THR A 33 72.08 12.35 -20.13
N ALA A 34 72.53 11.27 -20.78
CA ALA A 34 71.63 10.28 -21.37
C ALA A 34 70.79 9.57 -20.28
N GLN A 35 71.42 9.13 -19.19
CA GLN A 35 70.73 8.51 -18.07
C GLN A 35 69.74 9.47 -17.37
N ALA A 36 70.08 10.75 -17.26
CA ALA A 36 69.17 11.75 -16.70
C ALA A 36 67.95 12.01 -17.60
N MET A 37 68.15 12.03 -18.93
CA MET A 37 67.05 12.17 -19.89
C MET A 37 66.14 10.94 -19.90
N ASP A 38 66.71 9.73 -19.82
CA ASP A 38 65.92 8.49 -19.76
C ASP A 38 65.07 8.44 -18.48
N LYS A 39 65.63 8.80 -17.32
CA LYS A 39 64.89 8.89 -16.06
C LYS A 39 63.79 9.95 -16.10
N ALA A 40 64.07 11.13 -16.63
CA ALA A 40 63.07 12.19 -16.76
C ALA A 40 61.91 11.76 -17.68
N ALA A 41 62.21 11.02 -18.76
CA ALA A 41 61.19 10.49 -19.66
C ALA A 41 60.34 9.39 -19.00
N GLU A 42 60.92 8.56 -18.14
CA GLU A 42 60.17 7.58 -17.34
C GLU A 42 59.27 8.25 -16.29
N GLU A 43 59.79 9.27 -15.59
CA GLU A 43 59.02 10.06 -14.62
C GLU A 43 57.86 10.80 -15.29
N GLU A 44 58.08 11.38 -16.47
CA GLU A 44 57.04 12.05 -17.24
C GLU A 44 55.94 11.08 -17.67
N LYS A 45 56.30 9.88 -18.15
CA LYS A 45 55.31 8.83 -18.48
C LYS A 45 54.52 8.38 -17.25
N ALA A 46 55.18 8.20 -16.11
CA ALA A 46 54.50 7.83 -14.87
C ALA A 46 53.51 8.93 -14.42
N ALA A 47 53.91 10.19 -14.51
CA ALA A 47 53.04 11.33 -14.21
C ALA A 47 51.84 11.41 -15.18
N GLN A 48 52.05 11.11 -16.46
CA GLN A 48 50.97 11.06 -17.45
C GLN A 48 49.98 9.93 -17.14
N GLU A 49 50.43 8.72 -16.79
CA GLU A 49 49.53 7.63 -16.46
C GLU A 49 48.74 7.91 -15.18
N ILE A 50 49.39 8.46 -14.13
CA ILE A 50 48.70 8.88 -12.90
C ILE A 50 47.62 9.91 -13.20
N ASN A 51 47.91 10.93 -14.02
CA ASN A 51 46.91 11.93 -14.39
C ASN A 51 45.74 11.30 -15.17
N ARG A 52 46.02 10.33 -16.04
CA ARG A 52 45.01 9.60 -16.80
C ARG A 52 44.09 8.79 -15.87
N GLU A 53 44.66 8.05 -14.93
CA GLU A 53 43.90 7.31 -13.93
C GLU A 53 43.07 8.24 -13.03
N LEU A 54 43.62 9.40 -12.68
CA LEU A 54 42.94 10.39 -11.84
C LEU A 54 41.77 11.06 -12.57
N ASP A 55 41.91 11.33 -13.86
CA ASP A 55 40.81 11.83 -14.70
C ASP A 55 39.72 10.77 -14.90
N GLN A 56 40.09 9.50 -15.06
CA GLN A 56 39.13 8.39 -15.12
C GLN A 56 38.36 8.24 -13.80
N ALA A 57 39.05 8.22 -12.67
CA ALA A 57 38.44 8.12 -11.35
C ALA A 57 37.49 9.29 -11.07
N ARG A 58 37.85 10.51 -11.50
CA ARG A 58 36.96 11.69 -11.39
C ARG A 58 35.69 11.54 -12.22
N ALA A 59 35.82 11.03 -13.45
CA ALA A 59 34.65 10.80 -14.30
C ALA A 59 33.71 9.74 -13.71
N GLU A 60 34.27 8.64 -13.20
CA GLU A 60 33.51 7.58 -12.53
C GLU A 60 32.81 8.09 -11.27
N TYR A 61 33.51 8.87 -10.44
CA TYR A 61 32.93 9.46 -9.24
C TYR A 61 31.78 10.41 -9.57
N SER A 62 31.95 11.27 -10.57
CA SER A 62 30.89 12.19 -11.02
C SER A 62 29.66 11.44 -11.53
N ALA A 63 29.85 10.35 -12.28
CA ALA A 63 28.74 9.54 -12.77
C ALA A 63 28.00 8.83 -11.63
N LEU A 64 28.74 8.33 -10.63
CA LEU A 64 28.16 7.69 -9.45
C LEU A 64 27.39 8.69 -8.58
N GLU A 65 27.90 9.91 -8.44
CA GLU A 65 27.23 10.99 -7.71
C GLU A 65 25.92 11.41 -8.39
N GLU A 66 25.91 11.49 -9.72
CA GLU A 66 24.70 11.78 -10.49
C GLU A 66 23.65 10.66 -10.35
N ASP A 67 24.06 9.39 -10.50
CA ASP A 67 23.16 8.24 -10.33
C ASP A 67 22.57 8.17 -8.91
N ALA A 68 23.41 8.41 -7.89
CA ALA A 68 22.95 8.46 -6.49
C ALA A 68 21.91 9.57 -6.28
N ARG A 69 22.11 10.73 -6.88
CA ARG A 69 21.18 11.86 -6.78
C ARG A 69 19.86 11.58 -7.49
N THR A 70 19.89 11.04 -8.71
CA THR A 70 18.66 10.65 -9.42
C THR A 70 17.87 9.59 -8.65
N ARG A 71 18.57 8.64 -8.03
CA ARG A 71 17.94 7.63 -7.19
C ARG A 71 17.33 8.22 -5.92
N GLU A 72 18.00 9.17 -5.29
CA GLU A 72 17.47 9.88 -4.12
C GLU A 72 16.20 10.66 -4.47
N GLU A 73 16.20 11.39 -5.59
CA GLU A 73 15.03 12.12 -6.08
C GLU A 73 13.85 11.18 -6.36
N GLY A 74 14.10 10.04 -7.02
CA GLY A 74 13.07 9.02 -7.27
C GLY A 74 12.48 8.41 -5.99
N LEU A 75 13.32 8.14 -4.99
CA LEU A 75 12.85 7.64 -3.69
C LEU A 75 12.03 8.69 -2.93
N GLN A 76 12.39 9.98 -3.03
CA GLN A 76 11.62 11.06 -2.41
C GLN A 76 10.23 11.20 -3.04
N GLU A 77 10.12 11.07 -4.36
CA GLU A 77 8.83 11.06 -5.06
C GLU A 77 7.96 9.86 -4.65
N GLU A 78 8.55 8.67 -4.55
CA GLU A 78 7.85 7.46 -4.10
C GLU A 78 7.32 7.62 -2.67
N ILE A 79 8.14 8.14 -1.76
CA ILE A 79 7.73 8.43 -0.36
C ILE A 79 6.58 9.45 -0.34
N ALA A 80 6.63 10.49 -1.17
CA ALA A 80 5.56 11.48 -1.24
C ALA A 80 4.24 10.84 -1.72
N GLY A 81 4.30 9.99 -2.75
CA GLY A 81 3.14 9.25 -3.25
C GLY A 81 2.54 8.31 -2.20
N LEU A 82 3.37 7.52 -1.51
CA LEU A 82 2.93 6.62 -0.45
C LEU A 82 2.28 7.36 0.72
N ASN A 83 2.82 8.51 1.13
CA ASN A 83 2.21 9.32 2.19
C ASN A 83 0.83 9.87 1.79
N GLN A 84 0.64 10.23 0.51
CA GLN A 84 -0.66 10.65 0.01
C GLN A 84 -1.67 9.50 0.06
N GLU A 85 -1.27 8.30 -0.36
CA GLU A 85 -2.14 7.12 -0.33
C GLU A 85 -2.53 6.73 1.11
N ILE A 86 -1.58 6.76 2.05
CA ILE A 86 -1.85 6.54 3.47
C ILE A 86 -2.87 7.55 4.00
N GLY A 87 -2.76 8.83 3.62
CA GLY A 87 -3.72 9.86 4.01
C GLY A 87 -5.15 9.56 3.53
N GLN A 88 -5.30 9.15 2.27
CA GLN A 88 -6.60 8.79 1.70
C GLN A 88 -7.21 7.57 2.41
N GLN A 89 -6.41 6.53 2.65
CA GLN A 89 -6.86 5.34 3.36
C GLN A 89 -7.30 5.65 4.80
N GLN A 90 -6.62 6.57 5.49
CA GLN A 90 -7.02 7.01 6.83
C GLN A 90 -8.37 7.73 6.82
N GLU A 91 -8.62 8.59 5.83
CA GLU A 91 -9.91 9.26 5.67
C GLU A 91 -11.04 8.25 5.40
N GLU A 92 -10.79 7.24 4.57
CA GLU A 92 -11.75 6.16 4.31
C GLU A 92 -12.06 5.36 5.57
N ILE A 93 -11.04 4.97 6.34
CA ILE A 93 -11.20 4.24 7.61
C ILE A 93 -12.03 5.05 8.60
N ASP A 94 -11.75 6.34 8.74
CA ASP A 94 -12.50 7.21 9.65
C ASP A 94 -13.94 7.41 9.17
N GLY A 95 -14.17 7.53 7.86
CA GLY A 95 -15.50 7.52 7.26
C GLY A 95 -16.27 6.23 7.57
N LEU A 96 -15.62 5.07 7.43
CA LEU A 96 -16.21 3.77 7.75
C LEU A 96 -16.52 3.64 9.24
N LYS A 97 -15.63 4.05 10.14
CA LYS A 97 -15.87 4.06 11.59
C LYS A 97 -17.10 4.89 11.94
N ARG A 98 -17.21 6.11 11.39
CA ARG A 98 -18.40 6.97 11.62
C ARG A 98 -19.67 6.28 11.15
N ARG A 99 -19.66 5.64 9.98
CA ARG A 99 -20.81 4.89 9.45
C ARG A 99 -21.16 3.68 10.32
N MET A 100 -20.16 2.96 10.83
CA MET A 100 -20.37 1.84 11.75
C MET A 100 -20.97 2.31 13.07
N SER A 101 -20.41 3.36 13.70
CA SER A 101 -20.98 3.90 14.93
C SER A 101 -22.42 4.40 14.75
N SER A 102 -22.73 5.04 13.61
CA SER A 102 -24.11 5.41 13.29
C SER A 102 -25.02 4.19 13.13
N ARG A 103 -24.53 3.11 12.53
CA ARG A 103 -25.28 1.86 12.40
C ARG A 103 -25.50 1.17 13.75
N GLU A 104 -24.47 1.11 14.59
CA GLU A 104 -24.57 0.60 15.97
C GLU A 104 -25.60 1.40 16.76
N LEU A 105 -25.56 2.73 16.70
CA LEU A 105 -26.58 3.59 17.32
C LEU A 105 -27.99 3.29 16.83
N VAL A 106 -28.18 3.02 15.53
CA VAL A 106 -29.49 2.64 15.00
C VAL A 106 -29.91 1.27 15.53
N LEU A 107 -29.01 0.28 15.53
CA LEU A 107 -29.32 -1.07 16.02
C LEU A 107 -29.59 -1.07 17.53
N ASP A 108 -28.83 -0.34 18.33
CA ASP A 108 -29.03 -0.25 19.78
C ASP A 108 -30.37 0.42 20.13
N ASN A 109 -30.79 1.40 19.33
CA ASN A 109 -32.04 2.15 19.56
C ASN A 109 -33.24 1.63 18.75
N SER A 110 -33.09 0.50 18.05
CA SER A 110 -34.19 -0.09 17.29
C SER A 110 -34.30 -1.60 17.43
N LEU A 111 -35.52 -2.11 17.34
CA LEU A 111 -35.81 -3.54 17.26
C LEU A 111 -36.18 -3.89 15.82
N LEU A 112 -35.44 -4.82 15.23
CA LEU A 112 -35.71 -5.34 13.91
C LEU A 112 -36.46 -6.66 14.01
N LEU A 113 -37.65 -6.71 13.42
CA LEU A 113 -38.47 -7.91 13.28
C LEU A 113 -38.54 -8.25 11.79
N THR A 114 -37.96 -9.37 11.39
CA THR A 114 -37.96 -9.82 9.99
C THR A 114 -38.95 -10.97 9.83
N LEU A 115 -39.94 -10.78 8.98
CA LEU A 115 -40.88 -11.79 8.55
C LEU A 115 -40.46 -12.29 7.17
N SER A 116 -40.38 -13.61 6.99
CA SER A 116 -40.22 -14.21 5.67
C SER A 116 -41.09 -15.44 5.50
N VAL A 117 -41.43 -15.74 4.24
CA VAL A 117 -42.10 -16.99 3.86
C VAL A 117 -41.05 -17.88 3.22
N THR A 118 -40.90 -19.08 3.77
CA THR A 118 -39.96 -20.11 3.30
C THR A 118 -40.59 -20.97 2.20
N GLU A 119 -39.75 -21.63 1.40
CA GLU A 119 -40.18 -22.56 0.34
C GLU A 119 -41.13 -23.67 0.85
N ASP A 120 -40.93 -24.14 2.08
CA ASP A 120 -41.76 -25.17 2.71
C ASP A 120 -43.05 -24.62 3.36
N ARG A 121 -43.44 -23.39 2.98
CA ARG A 121 -44.63 -22.68 3.46
C ARG A 121 -44.65 -22.49 4.97
N ARG A 122 -43.50 -22.15 5.55
CA ARG A 122 -43.43 -21.70 6.94
C ARG A 122 -43.19 -20.20 6.98
N ILE A 123 -43.89 -19.54 7.89
CA ILE A 123 -43.61 -18.14 8.20
C ILE A 123 -42.48 -18.15 9.22
N ARG A 124 -41.36 -17.57 8.82
CA ARG A 124 -40.22 -17.35 9.69
C ARG A 124 -40.31 -15.95 10.28
N LEU A 125 -40.16 -15.85 11.59
CA LEU A 125 -39.94 -14.59 12.29
C LEU A 125 -38.55 -14.63 12.91
N GLU A 126 -37.67 -13.77 12.43
CA GLU A 126 -36.32 -13.55 12.95
C GLU A 126 -36.28 -12.21 13.69
N THR A 127 -35.60 -12.19 14.83
CA THR A 127 -35.32 -10.97 15.58
C THR A 127 -33.88 -11.04 16.08
N ALA A 128 -33.19 -9.91 16.19
CA ALA A 128 -31.79 -9.90 16.64
C ALA A 128 -31.60 -10.48 18.06
N ASP A 129 -32.64 -10.38 18.90
CA ASP A 129 -32.59 -10.67 20.33
C ASP A 129 -33.32 -11.99 20.73
N ARG A 130 -33.87 -12.76 19.77
CA ARG A 130 -34.60 -14.01 20.05
C ARG A 130 -34.25 -15.12 19.05
N GLU A 131 -34.41 -16.36 19.50
CA GLU A 131 -34.34 -17.55 18.63
C GLU A 131 -35.38 -17.45 17.51
N GLU A 132 -34.97 -17.90 16.32
CA GLU A 132 -35.81 -17.97 15.12
C GLU A 132 -37.11 -18.72 15.41
N ALA A 133 -38.25 -18.08 15.15
CA ALA A 133 -39.56 -18.72 15.25
C ALA A 133 -40.03 -19.17 13.87
N LEU A 134 -40.09 -20.49 13.67
CA LEU A 134 -40.66 -21.12 12.47
C LEU A 134 -42.10 -21.53 12.75
N ILE A 135 -43.05 -20.89 12.07
CA ILE A 135 -44.48 -21.15 12.20
C ILE A 135 -44.95 -21.89 10.95
N PRO A 136 -45.40 -23.16 11.06
CA PRO A 136 -45.97 -23.85 9.92
C PRO A 136 -47.24 -23.14 9.47
N TYR A 137 -47.36 -22.85 8.17
CA TYR A 137 -48.54 -22.22 7.60
C TYR A 137 -49.15 -23.12 6.52
N ASP A 138 -50.35 -23.63 6.81
CA ASP A 138 -51.18 -24.35 5.87
C ASP A 138 -52.64 -23.86 5.99
N TRP A 139 -53.45 -24.18 4.97
CA TRP A 139 -54.85 -23.70 4.93
C TRP A 139 -55.71 -24.33 6.04
N ALA A 140 -55.27 -25.44 6.64
CA ALA A 140 -55.96 -26.10 7.74
C ALA A 140 -55.61 -25.49 9.11
N ASN A 141 -54.52 -24.72 9.20
CA ASN A 141 -53.97 -24.17 10.42
C ASN A 141 -53.90 -22.63 10.44
N GLU A 142 -54.50 -21.94 9.44
CA GLU A 142 -54.47 -20.47 9.29
C GLU A 142 -54.76 -19.75 10.61
N THR A 143 -55.82 -20.13 11.32
CA THR A 143 -56.19 -19.49 12.60
C THR A 143 -55.11 -19.65 13.67
N TYR A 144 -54.45 -20.82 13.73
CA TYR A 144 -53.35 -21.06 14.65
C TYR A 144 -52.13 -20.21 14.27
N ALA A 145 -51.74 -20.22 13.00
CA ALA A 145 -50.58 -19.49 12.51
C ALA A 145 -50.74 -17.97 12.70
N VAL A 146 -51.93 -17.42 12.41
CA VAL A 146 -52.27 -16.01 12.63
C VAL A 146 -52.18 -15.64 14.11
N ASN A 147 -52.79 -16.43 14.99
CA ASN A 147 -52.77 -16.14 16.43
C ASN A 147 -51.37 -16.27 17.02
N ARG A 148 -50.59 -17.25 16.57
CA ARG A 148 -49.20 -17.46 17.01
C ARG A 148 -48.31 -16.30 16.55
N LEU A 149 -48.43 -15.92 15.29
CA LEU A 149 -47.67 -14.81 14.71
C LEU A 149 -48.03 -13.49 15.39
N ARG A 150 -49.33 -13.24 15.64
CA ARG A 150 -49.80 -12.09 16.40
C ARG A 150 -49.18 -12.05 17.80
N SER A 151 -49.23 -13.16 18.54
CA SER A 151 -48.63 -13.23 19.89
C SER A 151 -47.14 -12.86 19.86
N LEU A 152 -46.39 -13.43 18.91
CA LEU A 152 -44.95 -13.18 18.81
C LEU A 152 -44.62 -11.74 18.41
N LEU A 153 -45.40 -11.14 17.50
CA LEU A 153 -45.23 -9.75 17.10
C LEU A 153 -45.61 -8.78 18.24
N SER A 154 -46.71 -9.02 18.94
CA SER A 154 -47.11 -8.22 20.11
C SER A 154 -46.07 -8.34 21.24
N GLU A 155 -45.53 -9.54 21.50
CA GLU A 155 -44.43 -9.73 22.45
C GLU A 155 -43.15 -8.99 22.02
N GLY A 156 -42.86 -8.94 20.72
CA GLY A 156 -41.75 -8.17 20.17
C GLY A 156 -41.95 -6.65 20.37
N LEU A 157 -43.15 -6.15 20.08
CA LEU A 157 -43.52 -4.75 20.31
C LEU A 157 -43.42 -4.37 21.79
N CYS A 158 -43.95 -5.19 22.70
CA CYS A 158 -43.86 -4.93 24.13
C CYS A 158 -42.40 -4.97 24.64
N ALA A 159 -41.53 -5.78 24.03
CA ALA A 159 -40.12 -5.81 24.37
C ALA A 159 -39.36 -4.56 23.91
N ALA A 160 -39.90 -3.79 22.95
CA ALA A 160 -39.22 -2.65 22.35
C ALA A 160 -38.87 -1.53 23.35
N SER A 161 -39.50 -1.43 24.53
CA SER A 161 -39.09 -0.56 25.66
C SER A 161 -38.63 0.86 25.27
N GLY A 162 -39.35 1.54 24.37
CA GLY A 162 -39.00 2.90 23.89
C GLY A 162 -38.06 2.96 22.68
N ARG A 163 -37.65 1.83 22.11
CA ARG A 163 -36.92 1.70 20.85
C ARG A 163 -37.87 1.83 19.66
N ALA A 164 -37.36 2.30 18.52
CA ALA A 164 -38.10 2.24 17.26
C ALA A 164 -38.20 0.80 16.77
N VAL A 165 -39.35 0.39 16.25
CA VAL A 165 -39.55 -0.97 15.73
C VAL A 165 -39.60 -0.92 14.21
N PHE A 166 -38.76 -1.73 13.57
CA PHE A 166 -38.78 -1.94 12.13
C PHE A 166 -39.30 -3.34 11.85
N LEU A 167 -40.47 -3.42 11.25
CA LEU A 167 -41.03 -4.67 10.75
C LEU A 167 -40.69 -4.79 9.26
N VAL A 168 -39.81 -5.73 8.94
CA VAL A 168 -39.40 -6.02 7.57
C VAL A 168 -40.13 -7.26 7.12
N PHE A 169 -40.84 -7.17 6.00
CA PHE A 169 -41.44 -8.33 5.35
C PHE A 169 -40.69 -8.64 4.07
N GLN A 170 -39.95 -9.73 4.12
CA GLN A 170 -39.13 -10.27 3.05
C GLN A 170 -39.90 -11.39 2.35
N TYR A 171 -40.13 -11.26 1.05
CA TYR A 171 -40.86 -12.27 0.29
C TYR A 171 -40.32 -12.41 -1.12
N ASP A 172 -40.42 -13.62 -1.66
CA ASP A 172 -40.24 -13.88 -3.09
C ASP A 172 -41.62 -13.91 -3.74
N ARG A 173 -41.84 -13.03 -4.74
CA ARG A 173 -43.09 -12.95 -5.50
C ARG A 173 -43.47 -14.23 -6.23
N GLU A 174 -42.49 -15.06 -6.58
CA GLU A 174 -42.74 -16.32 -7.27
C GLU A 174 -43.18 -17.43 -6.32
N GLN A 175 -42.85 -17.31 -5.03
CA GLN A 175 -43.10 -18.32 -4.02
C GLN A 175 -44.25 -17.97 -3.07
N ILE A 176 -44.55 -16.68 -2.89
CA ILE A 176 -45.63 -16.24 -2.00
C ILE A 176 -47.01 -16.32 -2.65
N TYR A 177 -47.95 -16.97 -1.97
CA TYR A 177 -49.34 -16.94 -2.40
C TYR A 177 -50.01 -15.64 -1.95
N LYS A 178 -50.92 -15.13 -2.79
CA LYS A 178 -51.71 -13.93 -2.48
C LYS A 178 -52.39 -13.99 -1.10
N ALA A 179 -52.86 -15.17 -0.69
CA ALA A 179 -53.51 -15.35 0.61
C ALA A 179 -52.54 -15.12 1.80
N GLU A 180 -51.28 -15.55 1.68
CA GLU A 180 -50.23 -15.35 2.70
C GLU A 180 -49.86 -13.88 2.80
N TYR A 181 -49.67 -13.24 1.64
CA TYR A 181 -49.40 -11.81 1.54
C TYR A 181 -50.53 -10.97 2.18
N ASP A 182 -51.78 -11.24 1.82
CA ASP A 182 -52.95 -10.53 2.34
C ASP A 182 -53.13 -10.77 3.86
N MET A 183 -52.81 -11.96 4.36
CA MET A 183 -52.81 -12.26 5.79
C MET A 183 -51.73 -11.46 6.53
N ILE A 184 -50.49 -11.45 6.03
CA ILE A 184 -49.38 -10.72 6.66
C ILE A 184 -49.68 -9.21 6.66
N LEU A 185 -50.21 -8.66 5.56
CA LEU A 185 -50.63 -7.26 5.51
C LEU A 185 -51.75 -6.93 6.51
N ARG A 186 -52.73 -7.82 6.68
CA ARG A 186 -53.78 -7.64 7.71
C ARG A 186 -53.16 -7.56 9.10
N LEU A 187 -52.30 -8.51 9.45
CA LEU A 187 -51.60 -8.54 10.72
C LEU A 187 -50.72 -7.30 10.94
N VAL A 188 -49.98 -6.86 9.93
CA VAL A 188 -49.15 -5.65 10.00
C VAL A 188 -50.00 -4.41 10.30
N ASN A 189 -51.18 -4.29 9.68
CA ASN A 189 -52.07 -3.15 9.90
C ASN A 189 -52.68 -3.15 11.31
N GLU A 190 -53.03 -4.32 11.84
CA GLU A 190 -53.42 -4.48 13.25
C GLU A 190 -52.26 -4.06 14.17
N MET A 191 -51.03 -4.47 13.83
CA MET A 191 -49.85 -4.14 14.62
C MET A 191 -49.50 -2.66 14.60
N LYS A 192 -49.70 -1.97 13.47
CA LYS A 192 -49.61 -0.50 13.39
C LYS A 192 -50.61 0.19 14.31
N LEU A 193 -51.81 -0.38 14.45
CA LEU A 193 -52.83 0.17 15.34
C LEU A 193 -52.45 -0.03 16.81
N GLU A 194 -51.98 -1.23 17.18
CA GLU A 194 -51.50 -1.54 18.54
C GLU A 194 -50.28 -0.68 18.91
N ALA A 195 -49.30 -0.57 18.02
CA ALA A 195 -48.12 0.27 18.22
C ALA A 195 -48.49 1.74 18.42
N LYS A 196 -49.46 2.26 17.65
CA LYS A 196 -49.96 3.64 17.81
C LYS A 196 -50.63 3.87 19.17
N GLN A 197 -51.34 2.87 19.70
CA GLN A 197 -51.96 2.95 21.03
C GLN A 197 -50.91 2.94 22.16
N GLN A 198 -49.78 2.27 21.93
CA GLN A 198 -48.67 2.18 22.87
C GLN A 198 -47.59 3.27 22.65
N GLU A 199 -47.84 4.21 21.73
CA GLU A 199 -46.88 5.27 21.32
C GLU A 199 -45.52 4.74 20.83
N ILE A 200 -45.50 3.52 20.29
CA ILE A 200 -44.30 2.88 19.75
C ILE A 200 -44.13 3.32 18.28
N PRO A 201 -42.97 3.88 17.90
CA PRO A 201 -42.70 4.20 16.50
C PRO A 201 -42.46 2.92 15.71
N LEU A 202 -43.48 2.46 14.97
CA LEU A 202 -43.42 1.29 14.10
C LEU A 202 -43.33 1.70 12.63
N SER A 203 -42.25 1.27 11.97
CA SER A 203 -42.10 1.35 10.52
C SER A 203 -42.26 -0.02 9.89
N PHE A 204 -42.90 -0.08 8.73
CA PHE A 204 -43.07 -1.31 7.96
C PHE A 204 -42.38 -1.19 6.61
N LEU A 205 -41.57 -2.18 6.25
CA LEU A 205 -40.83 -2.24 5.01
C LEU A 205 -41.11 -3.54 4.29
N GLU A 206 -41.51 -3.46 3.02
CA GLU A 206 -41.68 -4.60 2.13
C GLU A 206 -40.41 -4.77 1.29
N LEU A 207 -39.86 -5.97 1.26
CA LEU A 207 -38.69 -6.34 0.48
C LEU A 207 -39.03 -7.52 -0.43
N ASP A 208 -39.17 -7.24 -1.72
CA ASP A 208 -39.27 -8.23 -2.78
C ASP A 208 -37.87 -8.74 -3.12
N ILE A 209 -37.57 -9.98 -2.75
CA ILE A 209 -36.30 -10.61 -3.07
C ILE A 209 -36.50 -11.45 -4.31
N GLN A 210 -36.13 -10.87 -5.45
CA GLN A 210 -35.87 -11.65 -6.63
C GLN A 210 -34.52 -12.33 -6.43
N GLU A 211 -34.50 -13.65 -6.23
CA GLU A 211 -33.25 -14.39 -6.40
C GLU A 211 -32.75 -14.12 -7.82
N SER A 212 -31.66 -13.36 -7.92
CA SER A 212 -30.97 -13.18 -9.18
C SER A 212 -30.34 -14.54 -9.53
N ASN A 213 -30.95 -15.26 -10.46
CA ASN A 213 -30.29 -16.35 -11.18
C ASN A 213 -28.97 -15.88 -11.80
#